data_AF-A0ABD6IFC7-F1
#
_entry.id   AF-A0ABD6IFC7-F1
#
_cell.length_a   1.000
_cell.length_b   1.000
_cell.length_c   1.000
_cell.angle_alpha   90.00
_cell.angle_beta   90.00
_cell.angle_gamma   90.00
#
_symmetry.space_group_name_H-M   'P 1'
#
loop_
_entity.id
_entity.type
_entity.pdbx_description
1 polymer ?
#
loop_
_entity_poly.entity_id
_entity_poly.type
_entity_poly.pdbx_seq_one_letter_code
_entity_poly.pdbx_strand_id
1 'polypeptide(L)'
;MHRGFRLLQFVFLLIAGMYSQHGWAESCGGSVGQMTINVPNINYLPTLRTNTQMSNALADNGSGIHFVCDLQLPSADWKRIVYQQRVTTGSPQIINGQHVYASALSGMGYALGFQCGGGPIRYIDGSDAPAGSESMTVCDSTQLPALLTQREIVVKAYIIFYKTGDVPLTSGNHVSVSAQPQVGNLSIETQEGSHASRMASAPVSIDLAALNVDIGASGSCQVTRASIGVNMGTVNKAEFKGKSATAGAAQTFSIPVYCSTPTDIRIGFFGVTTDSGTGDALALSQVDGAASGVGIKLSYGNNPPPAPSAGSDVKMNVSSNLPVLKHITASSAAAAESINFTARYVQTGDTVTPGRANALATFALEYN
;
A
#
# COMPACT_ATOMS: atom_id res chain seq x y z
N MET A 1 -79.21 32.97 11.45
CA MET A 1 -78.02 32.79 12.32
C MET A 1 -76.96 31.81 11.77
N HIS A 2 -77.30 30.73 11.05
CA HIS A 2 -76.31 29.73 10.61
C HIS A 2 -75.36 30.13 9.46
N ARG A 3 -75.72 31.09 8.59
CA ARG A 3 -74.84 31.55 7.50
C ARG A 3 -73.67 32.42 7.98
N GLY A 4 -73.88 33.26 9.00
CA GLY A 4 -72.82 34.10 9.57
C GLY A 4 -71.75 33.29 10.33
N PHE A 5 -72.15 32.21 11.00
CA PHE A 5 -71.24 31.37 11.76
C PHE A 5 -70.28 30.56 10.86
N ARG A 6 -70.76 30.09 9.71
CA ARG A 6 -69.90 29.41 8.71
C ARG A 6 -68.90 30.36 8.04
N LEU A 7 -69.29 31.61 7.79
CA LEU A 7 -68.39 32.63 7.25
C LEU A 7 -67.28 32.95 8.27
N LEU A 8 -67.64 33.05 9.57
CA LEU A 8 -66.68 33.30 10.64
C LEU A 8 -65.69 32.14 10.81
N GLN A 9 -66.14 30.88 10.73
CA GLN A 9 -65.27 29.70 10.75
C GLN A 9 -64.31 29.65 9.56
N PHE A 10 -64.78 30.02 8.36
CA PHE A 10 -63.93 30.05 7.17
C PHE A 10 -62.85 31.13 7.26
N VAL A 11 -63.20 32.30 7.80
CA VAL A 11 -62.23 33.38 8.06
C VAL A 11 -61.24 32.98 9.16
N PHE A 12 -61.68 32.30 10.22
CA PHE A 12 -60.77 31.78 11.26
C PHE A 12 -59.81 30.71 10.73
N LEU A 13 -60.25 29.83 9.82
CA LEU A 13 -59.38 28.83 9.19
C LEU A 13 -58.39 29.46 8.20
N LEU A 14 -58.80 30.49 7.45
CA LEU A 14 -57.90 31.27 6.59
C LEU A 14 -56.87 32.05 7.41
N ILE A 15 -57.28 32.66 8.52
CA ILE A 15 -56.36 33.34 9.45
C ILE A 15 -55.41 32.31 10.08
N ALA A 16 -55.88 31.13 10.49
CA ALA A 16 -55.01 30.07 11.01
C ALA A 16 -54.01 29.54 9.95
N GLY A 17 -54.41 29.45 8.68
CA GLY A 17 -53.51 29.10 7.57
C GLY A 17 -52.54 30.23 7.17
N MET A 18 -52.88 31.49 7.46
CA MET A 18 -51.98 32.64 7.28
C MET A 18 -51.04 32.85 8.49
N TYR A 19 -51.43 32.37 9.68
CA TYR A 19 -50.63 32.40 10.91
C TYR A 19 -49.83 31.11 11.17
N SER A 20 -49.96 30.08 10.34
CA SER A 20 -48.97 28.99 10.32
C SER A 20 -47.68 29.54 9.72
N GLN A 21 -46.84 30.14 10.57
CA GLN A 21 -45.46 30.41 10.25
C GLN A 21 -44.83 29.07 9.90
N HIS A 22 -44.67 28.83 8.60
CA HIS A 22 -43.75 27.82 8.12
C HIS A 22 -42.37 28.39 8.47
N GLY A 23 -41.84 28.05 9.64
CA GLY A 23 -40.42 28.25 9.91
C GLY A 23 -39.67 27.30 9.00
N TRP A 24 -39.22 27.79 7.85
CA TRP A 24 -38.37 27.03 6.95
C TRP A 24 -37.02 26.94 7.63
N ALA A 25 -36.78 25.78 8.19
CA ALA A 25 -35.58 25.46 8.90
C ALA A 25 -34.47 25.20 7.86
N GLU A 26 -33.22 25.58 8.14
CA GLU A 26 -32.15 25.57 7.13
C GLU A 26 -32.07 24.23 6.38
N SER A 27 -32.00 24.30 5.04
CA SER A 27 -31.95 23.16 4.14
C SER A 27 -30.62 23.14 3.39
N CYS A 28 -30.07 21.94 3.23
CA CYS A 28 -28.85 21.69 2.48
C CYS A 28 -29.09 20.63 1.41
N GLY A 29 -28.40 20.72 0.28
CA GLY A 29 -28.49 19.74 -0.79
C GLY A 29 -27.12 19.41 -1.34
N GLY A 30 -26.84 18.13 -1.59
CA GLY A 30 -25.74 17.77 -2.47
C GLY A 30 -25.96 18.37 -3.85
N SER A 31 -24.91 18.89 -4.48
CA SER A 31 -24.97 19.37 -5.86
C SER A 31 -25.33 18.24 -6.85
N VAL A 32 -25.11 16.99 -6.42
CA VAL A 32 -25.43 15.76 -7.12
C VAL A 32 -26.07 14.75 -6.14
N GLY A 33 -26.90 13.84 -6.64
CA GLY A 33 -27.45 12.74 -5.85
C GLY A 33 -26.48 11.56 -5.67
N GLN A 34 -25.42 11.51 -6.46
CA GLN A 34 -24.45 10.42 -6.50
C GLN A 34 -23.07 10.96 -6.89
N MET A 35 -22.03 10.46 -6.24
CA MET A 35 -20.63 10.78 -6.51
C MET A 35 -19.86 9.48 -6.71
N THR A 36 -18.96 9.46 -7.69
CA THR A 36 -18.02 8.36 -7.88
C THR A 36 -16.62 8.80 -7.48
N ILE A 37 -16.03 8.12 -6.50
CA ILE A 37 -14.63 8.27 -6.12
C ILE A 37 -13.79 7.62 -7.21
N ASN A 38 -13.04 8.44 -7.94
CA ASN A 38 -12.14 7.98 -8.99
C ASN A 38 -10.69 8.20 -8.56
N VAL A 39 -9.90 7.14 -8.57
CA VAL A 39 -8.49 7.18 -8.16
C VAL A 39 -7.59 6.54 -9.22
N PRO A 40 -6.29 6.85 -9.21
CA PRO A 40 -5.35 6.19 -10.10
C PRO A 40 -5.32 4.66 -9.91
N ASN A 41 -4.84 3.94 -10.94
CA ASN A 41 -4.52 2.52 -10.84
C ASN A 41 -3.48 2.27 -9.73
N ILE A 42 -3.51 1.07 -9.16
CA ILE A 42 -2.70 0.70 -8.00
C ILE A 42 -1.59 -0.24 -8.41
N ASN A 43 -0.36 0.06 -7.96
CA ASN A 43 0.75 -0.88 -8.04
C ASN A 43 0.73 -1.81 -6.82
N TYR A 44 0.60 -3.11 -7.07
CA TYR A 44 0.48 -4.17 -6.10
C TYR A 44 1.77 -4.98 -6.00
N LEU A 45 2.24 -5.21 -4.78
CA LEU A 45 3.37 -6.11 -4.53
C LEU A 45 2.84 -7.47 -4.05
N PRO A 46 2.97 -8.58 -4.82
CA PRO A 46 2.46 -9.88 -4.39
C PRO A 46 3.08 -10.42 -3.11
N THR A 47 4.32 -10.03 -2.81
CA THR A 47 5.03 -10.41 -1.57
C THR A 47 4.58 -9.61 -0.35
N LEU A 48 3.71 -8.61 -0.54
CA LEU A 48 3.11 -7.87 0.56
C LEU A 48 2.33 -8.82 1.46
N ARG A 49 2.50 -8.69 2.78
CA ARG A 49 1.82 -9.55 3.75
C ARG A 49 0.32 -9.23 3.81
N THR A 50 -0.50 -10.25 4.05
CA THR A 50 -1.92 -10.03 4.38
C THR A 50 -2.06 -9.10 5.59
N ASN A 51 -3.11 -8.28 5.59
CA ASN A 51 -3.40 -7.23 6.57
C ASN A 51 -2.39 -6.08 6.57
N THR A 52 -1.89 -5.70 5.40
CA THR A 52 -1.01 -4.52 5.27
C THR A 52 -1.48 -3.58 4.17
N GLN A 53 -1.09 -2.31 4.32
CA GLN A 53 -1.44 -1.24 3.41
C GLN A 53 -0.79 -1.46 2.04
N MET A 54 -1.60 -1.43 0.98
CA MET A 54 -1.18 -1.61 -0.41
C MET A 54 -0.89 -0.28 -1.12
N SER A 55 -1.63 0.77 -0.79
CA SER A 55 -1.49 2.09 -1.42
C SER A 55 -1.23 3.17 -0.37
N ASN A 56 -0.64 4.29 -0.77
CA ASN A 56 -0.77 5.53 0.02
C ASN A 56 -2.23 6.00 0.04
N ALA A 57 -2.52 7.05 0.81
CA ALA A 57 -3.80 7.75 0.71
C ALA A 57 -3.96 8.37 -0.69
N LEU A 58 -4.93 7.88 -1.44
CA LEU A 58 -5.29 8.39 -2.77
C LEU A 58 -6.46 9.35 -2.63
N ALA A 59 -6.31 10.56 -3.13
CA ALA A 59 -7.42 11.52 -3.22
C ALA A 59 -8.31 11.16 -4.42
N ASP A 60 -9.62 11.38 -4.28
CA ASP A 60 -10.51 11.45 -5.44
C ASP A 60 -9.99 12.47 -6.47
N ASN A 61 -10.02 12.11 -7.75
CA ASN A 61 -9.58 12.95 -8.86
C ASN A 61 -10.57 14.10 -9.18
N GLY A 62 -11.75 14.11 -8.56
CA GLY A 62 -12.77 15.15 -8.70
C GLY A 62 -12.54 16.39 -7.82
N SER A 63 -13.47 17.34 -7.89
CA SER A 63 -13.46 18.54 -7.03
C SER A 63 -13.91 18.29 -5.59
N GLY A 64 -14.26 17.04 -5.26
CA GLY A 64 -14.93 16.67 -4.01
C GLY A 64 -16.45 16.74 -4.12
N ILE A 65 -17.11 16.52 -3.00
CA ILE A 65 -18.57 16.49 -2.86
C ILE A 65 -19.01 17.85 -2.34
N HIS A 66 -19.87 18.51 -3.08
CA HIS A 66 -20.34 19.85 -2.76
C HIS A 66 -21.73 19.78 -2.15
N PHE A 67 -21.89 20.33 -0.95
CA PHE A 67 -23.19 20.59 -0.35
C PHE A 67 -23.48 22.08 -0.38
N VAL A 68 -24.65 22.45 -0.87
CA VAL A 68 -25.14 23.83 -0.92
C VAL A 68 -26.25 23.99 0.10
N CYS A 69 -26.06 24.90 1.05
CA CYS A 69 -27.07 25.26 2.04
C CYS A 69 -27.70 26.61 1.70
N ASP A 70 -28.99 26.76 1.97
CA ASP A 70 -29.75 27.98 1.67
C ASP A 70 -29.50 29.12 2.68
N LEU A 71 -28.94 28.80 3.85
CA LEU A 71 -28.68 29.70 4.97
C LEU A 71 -29.92 30.52 5.38
N GLN A 72 -31.13 29.95 5.19
CA GLN A 72 -32.36 30.63 5.60
C GLN A 72 -32.49 30.68 7.13
N LEU A 73 -33.17 31.71 7.64
CA LEU A 73 -33.47 31.82 9.07
C LEU A 73 -34.71 30.99 9.42
N PRO A 74 -34.72 30.27 10.56
CA PRO A 74 -33.65 30.22 11.57
C PRO A 74 -32.44 29.41 11.08
N SER A 75 -31.25 29.99 11.23
CA SER A 75 -29.99 29.32 10.89
C SER A 75 -29.70 28.21 11.88
N ALA A 76 -29.05 27.13 11.43
CA ALA A 76 -28.63 26.08 12.34
C ALA A 76 -27.59 26.61 13.35
N ASP A 77 -27.75 26.26 14.63
CA ASP A 77 -26.74 26.53 15.66
C ASP A 77 -25.64 25.45 15.67
N TRP A 78 -25.95 24.30 15.07
CA TRP A 78 -25.01 23.20 14.87
C TRP A 78 -25.24 22.48 13.55
N LYS A 79 -24.16 22.10 12.88
CA LYS A 79 -24.17 21.28 11.66
C LYS A 79 -23.16 20.16 11.76
N ARG A 80 -23.49 19.02 11.17
CA ARG A 80 -22.57 17.90 11.02
C ARG A 80 -22.77 17.20 9.69
N ILE A 81 -21.66 16.81 9.07
CA ILE A 81 -21.65 15.89 7.95
C ILE A 81 -21.44 14.49 8.49
N VAL A 82 -22.30 13.56 8.09
CA VAL A 82 -22.27 12.17 8.51
C VAL A 82 -22.05 11.30 7.28
N TYR A 83 -21.09 10.39 7.38
CA TYR A 83 -20.94 9.27 6.47
C TYR A 83 -21.64 8.05 7.05
N GLN A 84 -22.34 7.29 6.21
CA GLN A 84 -22.95 6.02 6.56
C GLN A 84 -22.56 4.94 5.55
N GLN A 85 -21.91 3.87 6.00
CA GLN A 85 -21.59 2.73 5.15
C GLN A 85 -22.88 2.01 4.70
N ARG A 86 -22.98 1.65 3.41
CA ARG A 86 -24.19 1.01 2.83
C ARG A 86 -23.93 -0.34 2.15
N VAL A 87 -22.67 -0.71 1.89
CA VAL A 87 -22.31 -2.04 1.35
C VAL A 87 -21.32 -2.72 2.28
N THR A 88 -21.75 -3.81 2.90
CA THR A 88 -20.92 -4.66 3.75
C THR A 88 -21.17 -6.12 3.35
N THR A 89 -20.39 -6.64 2.41
CA THR A 89 -20.19 -8.09 2.33
C THR A 89 -19.41 -8.52 3.59
N GLY A 90 -20.09 -8.54 4.74
CA GLY A 90 -19.52 -8.79 6.06
C GLY A 90 -19.05 -7.54 6.80
N SER A 91 -18.82 -7.68 8.11
CA SER A 91 -18.27 -6.63 8.98
C SER A 91 -16.89 -6.17 8.51
N PRO A 92 -16.52 -4.90 8.76
CA PRO A 92 -15.18 -4.40 8.45
C PRO A 92 -14.09 -5.25 9.13
N GLN A 93 -12.95 -5.38 8.48
CA GLN A 93 -11.72 -5.78 9.15
C GLN A 93 -11.07 -4.56 9.79
N ILE A 94 -10.44 -4.71 10.95
CA ILE A 94 -9.68 -3.62 11.56
C ILE A 94 -8.20 -3.82 11.21
N ILE A 95 -7.64 -2.91 10.42
CA ILE A 95 -6.22 -2.92 10.02
C ILE A 95 -5.64 -1.55 10.32
N ASN A 96 -4.56 -1.48 11.11
CA ASN A 96 -3.93 -0.23 11.54
C ASN A 96 -4.91 0.79 12.18
N GLY A 97 -5.93 0.30 12.88
CA GLY A 97 -6.96 1.14 13.50
C GLY A 97 -8.02 1.69 12.53
N GLN A 98 -7.98 1.31 11.24
CA GLN A 98 -9.00 1.70 10.26
C GLN A 98 -9.97 0.53 10.00
N HIS A 99 -11.23 0.85 9.75
CA HIS A 99 -12.20 -0.08 9.22
C HIS A 99 -11.95 -0.28 7.72
N VAL A 100 -11.64 -1.52 7.35
CA VAL A 100 -11.35 -1.96 6.00
C VAL A 100 -12.49 -2.81 5.49
N TYR A 101 -13.17 -2.32 4.46
CA TYR A 101 -14.29 -2.97 3.79
C TYR A 101 -13.82 -3.78 2.60
N ALA A 102 -14.58 -4.82 2.25
CA ALA A 102 -14.32 -5.60 1.05
C ALA A 102 -14.53 -4.77 -0.22
N SER A 103 -13.54 -4.79 -1.11
CA SER A 103 -13.67 -4.23 -2.45
C SER A 103 -14.32 -5.23 -3.42
N ALA A 104 -14.63 -4.80 -4.65
CA ALA A 104 -15.06 -5.67 -5.73
C ALA A 104 -14.00 -6.71 -6.17
N LEU A 105 -12.74 -6.59 -5.71
CA LEU A 105 -11.67 -7.54 -5.94
C LEU A 105 -11.38 -8.36 -4.67
N SER A 106 -11.51 -9.68 -4.77
CA SER A 106 -11.14 -10.58 -3.67
C SER A 106 -9.68 -10.39 -3.27
N GLY A 107 -9.40 -10.43 -1.96
CA GLY A 107 -8.05 -10.21 -1.42
C GLY A 107 -7.62 -8.74 -1.35
N MET A 108 -8.45 -7.81 -1.82
CA MET A 108 -8.25 -6.37 -1.68
C MET A 108 -9.41 -5.74 -0.89
N GLY A 109 -9.08 -4.96 0.14
CA GLY A 109 -10.03 -4.14 0.89
C GLY A 109 -9.71 -2.65 0.78
N TYR A 110 -10.63 -1.80 1.22
CA TYR A 110 -10.45 -0.35 1.23
C TYR A 110 -10.87 0.29 2.55
N ALA A 111 -10.18 1.35 2.95
CA ALA A 111 -10.61 2.28 3.99
C ALA A 111 -10.91 3.63 3.35
N LEU A 112 -12.06 4.22 3.71
CA LEU A 112 -12.47 5.54 3.25
C LEU A 112 -12.13 6.60 4.30
N GLY A 113 -11.70 7.75 3.82
CA GLY A 113 -11.50 8.93 4.64
C GLY A 113 -12.05 10.18 3.98
N PHE A 114 -12.43 11.16 4.79
CA PHE A 114 -13.04 12.40 4.33
C PHE A 114 -12.37 13.62 4.95
N GLN A 115 -12.34 14.72 4.22
CA GLN A 115 -11.75 15.98 4.64
C GLN A 115 -12.70 17.13 4.32
N CYS A 116 -13.03 17.96 5.32
CA CYS A 116 -13.75 19.23 5.09
C CYS A 116 -12.80 20.41 5.22
N GLY A 117 -12.97 21.42 4.35
CA GLY A 117 -12.35 22.74 4.51
C GLY A 117 -10.81 22.74 4.62
N GLY A 118 -10.14 21.68 4.16
CA GLY A 118 -8.67 21.52 4.29
C GLY A 118 -8.17 21.06 5.67
N GLY A 119 -9.06 20.62 6.56
CA GLY A 119 -8.72 20.05 7.87
C GLY A 119 -8.03 18.67 7.80
N PRO A 120 -7.87 17.94 8.92
CA PRO A 120 -7.33 16.59 8.88
C PRO A 120 -8.24 15.62 8.12
N ILE A 121 -7.66 14.62 7.47
CA ILE A 121 -8.41 13.51 6.86
C ILE A 121 -8.88 12.60 7.99
N ARG A 122 -10.18 12.34 8.05
CA ARG A 122 -10.79 11.43 9.01
C ARG A 122 -11.14 10.12 8.33
N TYR A 123 -10.47 9.03 8.72
CA TYR A 123 -10.75 7.69 8.23
C TYR A 123 -11.79 7.01 9.09
N ILE A 124 -12.63 6.18 8.47
CA ILE A 124 -13.61 5.38 9.21
C ILE A 124 -12.86 4.38 10.09
N ASP A 125 -13.03 4.49 11.39
CA ASP A 125 -12.39 3.69 12.43
C ASP A 125 -13.37 3.24 13.54
N GLY A 126 -14.63 3.63 13.40
CA GLY A 126 -15.70 3.34 14.37
C GLY A 126 -15.70 4.20 15.63
N SER A 127 -14.75 5.13 15.83
CA SER A 127 -14.66 5.91 17.07
C SER A 127 -15.72 7.00 17.16
N ASP A 128 -16.08 7.60 16.02
CA ASP A 128 -16.97 8.76 15.91
C ASP A 128 -18.36 8.38 15.38
N ALA A 129 -18.83 7.17 15.70
CA ALA A 129 -20.10 6.65 15.20
C ALA A 129 -21.32 7.26 15.92
N PRO A 130 -22.25 7.91 15.18
CA PRO A 130 -23.59 8.19 15.70
C PRO A 130 -24.26 6.89 16.14
N ALA A 131 -24.99 6.93 17.27
CA ALA A 131 -25.52 5.73 17.92
C ALA A 131 -26.23 4.76 16.95
N GLY A 132 -25.76 3.51 16.90
CA GLY A 132 -26.49 2.35 16.37
C GLY A 132 -26.23 1.94 14.91
N SER A 133 -25.25 2.51 14.19
CA SER A 133 -24.85 2.00 12.87
C SER A 133 -23.37 2.25 12.57
N GLU A 134 -22.84 1.56 11.56
CA GLU A 134 -21.49 1.82 11.05
C GLU A 134 -21.46 3.13 10.25
N SER A 135 -21.46 4.23 11.00
CA SER A 135 -21.48 5.60 10.51
C SER A 135 -20.33 6.36 11.15
N MET A 136 -19.92 7.49 10.56
CA MET A 136 -18.85 8.35 11.07
C MET A 136 -19.27 9.82 10.99
N THR A 137 -19.02 10.58 12.05
CA THR A 137 -18.99 12.04 11.98
C THR A 137 -17.78 12.47 11.15
N VAL A 138 -18.02 12.95 9.93
CA VAL A 138 -16.94 13.43 9.04
C VAL A 138 -16.42 14.77 9.54
N CYS A 139 -17.31 15.72 9.78
CA CYS A 139 -16.99 17.03 10.33
C CYS A 139 -18.22 17.60 11.04
N ASP A 140 -18.02 18.37 12.09
CA ASP A 140 -19.09 19.13 12.75
C ASP A 140 -18.67 20.57 13.04
N SER A 141 -19.65 21.42 13.31
CA SER A 141 -19.46 22.85 13.53
C SER A 141 -18.81 23.18 14.88
N THR A 142 -18.68 22.23 15.80
CA THR A 142 -17.93 22.44 17.05
C THR A 142 -16.42 22.46 16.78
N GLN A 143 -15.97 21.68 15.80
CA GLN A 143 -14.58 21.61 15.37
C GLN A 143 -14.28 22.55 14.21
N LEU A 144 -15.28 22.78 13.32
CA LEU A 144 -15.16 23.65 12.17
C LEU A 144 -16.32 24.67 12.16
N PRO A 145 -16.24 25.76 12.96
CA PRO A 145 -17.31 26.75 13.07
C PRO A 145 -17.75 27.38 11.74
N ALA A 146 -16.85 27.40 10.74
CA ALA A 146 -17.15 27.89 9.39
C ALA A 146 -18.34 27.17 8.73
N LEU A 147 -18.65 25.92 9.12
CA LEU A 147 -19.79 25.16 8.58
C LEU A 147 -21.14 25.88 8.80
N LEU A 148 -21.27 26.67 9.87
CA LEU A 148 -22.52 27.40 10.16
C LEU A 148 -22.81 28.48 9.13
N THR A 149 -21.77 29.15 8.63
CA THR A 149 -21.88 30.32 7.75
C THR A 149 -21.55 30.03 6.28
N GLN A 150 -20.99 28.86 5.98
CA GLN A 150 -20.64 28.47 4.62
C GLN A 150 -21.88 28.09 3.81
N ARG A 151 -22.10 28.80 2.70
CA ARG A 151 -23.14 28.46 1.71
C ARG A 151 -22.79 27.19 0.95
N GLU A 152 -21.52 26.99 0.66
CA GLU A 152 -21.01 25.82 -0.06
C GLU A 152 -19.95 25.13 0.80
N ILE A 153 -20.19 23.85 1.08
CA ILE A 153 -19.32 23.01 1.90
C ILE A 153 -18.76 21.91 0.99
N VAL A 154 -17.43 21.85 0.89
CA VAL A 154 -16.73 20.86 0.06
C VAL A 154 -16.12 19.78 0.93
N VAL A 155 -16.45 18.53 0.63
CA VAL A 155 -15.92 17.34 1.28
C VAL A 155 -15.06 16.57 0.28
N LYS A 156 -13.76 16.47 0.54
CA LYS A 156 -12.85 15.65 -0.28
C LYS A 156 -12.82 14.22 0.25
N ALA A 157 -12.87 13.27 -0.65
CA ALA A 157 -12.75 11.84 -0.33
C ALA A 157 -11.32 11.36 -0.57
N TYR A 158 -10.88 10.46 0.30
CA TYR A 158 -9.61 9.76 0.25
C TYR A 158 -9.86 8.26 0.44
N ILE A 159 -9.02 7.45 -0.19
CA ILE A 159 -9.09 5.99 -0.08
C ILE A 159 -7.70 5.41 0.13
N ILE A 160 -7.61 4.40 0.98
CA ILE A 160 -6.43 3.56 1.16
C ILE A 160 -6.83 2.13 0.85
N PHE A 161 -6.05 1.44 0.00
CA PHE A 161 -6.25 0.02 -0.26
C PHE A 161 -5.36 -0.82 0.64
N TYR A 162 -5.88 -1.97 1.06
CA TYR A 162 -5.23 -2.94 1.92
C TYR A 162 -5.26 -4.34 1.30
N LYS A 163 -4.20 -5.12 1.52
CA LYS A 163 -4.20 -6.53 1.18
C LYS A 163 -4.93 -7.29 2.26
N THR A 164 -6.08 -7.86 1.95
CA THR A 164 -6.92 -8.65 2.86
C THR A 164 -6.84 -10.15 2.58
N GLY A 165 -6.20 -10.54 1.47
CA GLY A 165 -5.97 -11.93 1.08
C GLY A 165 -5.19 -12.01 -0.22
N ASP A 166 -5.19 -13.17 -0.86
CA ASP A 166 -4.58 -13.34 -2.17
C ASP A 166 -5.41 -12.65 -3.25
N VAL A 167 -4.73 -11.86 -4.07
CA VAL A 167 -5.35 -11.09 -5.15
C VAL A 167 -5.32 -11.96 -6.42
N PRO A 168 -6.49 -12.30 -7.01
CA PRO A 168 -6.54 -13.14 -8.20
C PRO A 168 -6.15 -12.32 -9.45
N LEU A 169 -4.86 -12.36 -9.80
CA LEU A 169 -4.34 -11.68 -10.98
C LEU A 169 -4.66 -12.44 -12.28
N THR A 170 -5.12 -11.71 -13.28
CA THR A 170 -5.16 -12.15 -14.68
C THR A 170 -3.73 -12.21 -15.22
N SER A 171 -3.40 -13.33 -15.89
CA SER A 171 -2.05 -13.60 -16.43
C SER A 171 -0.89 -13.40 -15.45
N GLY A 172 -1.18 -13.41 -14.14
CA GLY A 172 -0.19 -13.24 -13.08
C GLY A 172 0.33 -11.80 -12.86
N ASN A 173 -0.21 -10.78 -13.52
CA ASN A 173 0.38 -9.43 -13.48
C ASN A 173 -0.59 -8.24 -13.43
N HIS A 174 -1.87 -8.43 -13.77
CA HIS A 174 -2.86 -7.36 -13.74
C HIS A 174 -4.22 -7.92 -13.34
N VAL A 175 -5.11 -7.08 -12.82
CA VAL A 175 -6.54 -7.41 -12.72
C VAL A 175 -7.34 -6.12 -12.78
N SER A 176 -8.40 -6.13 -13.57
CA SER A 176 -9.36 -5.02 -13.60
C SER A 176 -10.42 -5.23 -12.52
N VAL A 177 -10.63 -4.20 -11.72
CA VAL A 177 -11.62 -4.17 -10.65
C VAL A 177 -12.84 -3.45 -11.19
N SER A 178 -14.01 -4.10 -11.13
CA SER A 178 -15.26 -3.46 -11.53
C SER A 178 -15.63 -2.34 -10.56
N ALA A 179 -16.35 -1.33 -11.06
CA ALA A 179 -16.93 -0.29 -10.21
C ALA A 179 -17.81 -0.91 -9.11
N GLN A 180 -17.78 -0.32 -7.92
CA GLN A 180 -18.56 -0.76 -6.76
C GLN A 180 -19.53 0.35 -6.36
N PRO A 181 -20.81 0.24 -6.73
CA PRO A 181 -21.79 1.28 -6.45
C PRO A 181 -22.26 1.24 -4.99
N GLN A 182 -22.75 2.39 -4.52
CA GLN A 182 -23.44 2.58 -3.24
C GLN A 182 -22.67 2.11 -2.00
N VAL A 183 -21.35 2.30 -1.97
CA VAL A 183 -20.52 1.92 -0.82
C VAL A 183 -20.91 2.63 0.47
N GLY A 184 -21.42 3.85 0.38
CA GLY A 184 -22.01 4.57 1.50
C GLY A 184 -22.73 5.84 1.07
N ASN A 185 -23.23 6.58 2.05
CA ASN A 185 -23.96 7.83 1.85
C ASN A 185 -23.34 8.95 2.69
N LEU A 186 -23.32 10.16 2.14
CA LEU A 186 -23.06 11.38 2.89
C LEU A 186 -24.33 12.21 3.04
N SER A 187 -24.58 12.72 4.24
CA SER A 187 -25.69 13.62 4.53
C SER A 187 -25.29 14.71 5.52
N ILE A 188 -26.02 15.81 5.52
CA ILE A 188 -25.89 16.88 6.51
C ILE A 188 -27.02 16.75 7.52
N GLU A 189 -26.63 16.73 8.79
CA GLU A 189 -27.50 16.93 9.94
C GLU A 189 -27.38 18.36 10.45
N THR A 190 -28.51 18.93 10.86
CA THR A 190 -28.56 20.24 11.52
C THR A 190 -29.33 20.16 12.83
N GLN A 191 -29.02 21.10 13.72
CA GLN A 191 -29.75 21.30 14.96
C GLN A 191 -29.97 22.81 15.17
N GLU A 192 -31.17 23.15 15.63
CA GLU A 192 -31.59 24.52 15.92
C GLU A 192 -32.03 24.60 17.39
N GLY A 193 -31.44 25.52 18.16
CA GLY A 193 -31.70 25.68 19.58
C GLY A 193 -31.61 24.35 20.35
N SER A 194 -32.66 24.05 21.12
CA SER A 194 -32.76 22.82 21.92
C SER A 194 -33.47 21.67 21.20
N HIS A 195 -33.75 21.78 19.89
CA HIS A 195 -34.41 20.72 19.15
C HIS A 195 -33.48 19.52 18.90
N ALA A 196 -34.03 18.35 18.57
CA ALA A 196 -33.23 17.20 18.16
C ALA A 196 -32.57 17.47 16.79
N SER A 197 -31.44 16.82 16.51
CA SER A 197 -30.84 16.90 15.18
C SER A 197 -31.78 16.31 14.13
N ARG A 198 -31.80 16.91 12.94
CA ARG A 198 -32.58 16.45 11.79
C ARG A 198 -31.69 16.36 10.55
N MET A 199 -32.10 15.54 9.60
CA MET A 199 -31.47 15.51 8.27
C MET A 199 -31.85 16.77 7.50
N ALA A 200 -30.86 17.58 7.17
CA ALA A 200 -31.03 18.78 6.36
C ALA A 200 -30.81 18.51 4.87
N SER A 201 -30.21 17.38 4.49
CA SER A 201 -29.99 17.00 3.10
C SER A 201 -30.52 15.62 2.75
N ALA A 202 -30.90 15.44 1.49
CA ALA A 202 -30.96 14.12 0.88
C ALA A 202 -29.56 13.46 0.90
N PRO A 203 -29.45 12.12 0.98
CA PRO A 203 -28.17 11.45 0.97
C PRO A 203 -27.52 11.54 -0.42
N VAL A 204 -26.23 11.86 -0.45
CA VAL A 204 -25.37 11.71 -1.63
C VAL A 204 -24.79 10.30 -1.59
N SER A 205 -25.17 9.46 -2.55
CA SER A 205 -24.63 8.09 -2.67
C SER A 205 -23.18 8.14 -3.15
N ILE A 206 -22.32 7.31 -2.57
CA ILE A 206 -20.90 7.21 -2.88
C ILE A 206 -20.65 5.89 -3.59
N ASP A 207 -20.01 5.97 -4.75
CA ASP A 207 -19.56 4.83 -5.54
C ASP A 207 -18.03 4.82 -5.62
N LEU A 208 -17.44 3.66 -5.83
CA LEU A 208 -16.04 3.52 -6.22
C LEU A 208 -15.96 3.26 -7.73
N ALA A 209 -15.11 4.01 -8.43
CA ALA A 209 -14.83 3.78 -9.83
C ALA A 209 -14.15 2.42 -10.06
N ALA A 210 -14.25 1.93 -11.29
CA ALA A 210 -13.40 0.83 -11.74
C ALA A 210 -11.94 1.29 -11.76
N LEU A 211 -11.02 0.38 -11.45
CA LEU A 211 -9.57 0.64 -11.48
C LEU A 211 -8.82 -0.61 -11.92
N ASN A 212 -7.58 -0.45 -12.35
CA ASN A 212 -6.67 -1.58 -12.53
C ASN A 212 -5.74 -1.72 -11.33
N VAL A 213 -5.54 -2.96 -10.92
CA VAL A 213 -4.48 -3.37 -9.99
C VAL A 213 -3.42 -4.08 -10.82
N ASP A 214 -2.29 -3.43 -10.97
CA ASP A 214 -1.14 -3.94 -11.71
C ASP A 214 -0.03 -4.28 -10.71
N ILE A 215 0.90 -5.17 -11.04
CA ILE A 215 2.11 -5.35 -10.21
C ILE A 215 3.04 -4.10 -10.26
N GLY A 216 2.60 -3.02 -10.93
CA GLY A 216 3.44 -1.92 -11.37
C GLY A 216 4.21 -2.31 -12.64
N ALA A 217 4.62 -1.32 -13.41
CA ALA A 217 5.40 -1.50 -14.64
C ALA A 217 6.80 -2.12 -14.42
N SER A 218 7.15 -2.49 -13.18
CA SER A 218 8.35 -3.22 -12.82
C SER A 218 7.99 -4.69 -12.60
N GLY A 219 8.38 -5.56 -13.52
CA GLY A 219 8.26 -7.00 -13.30
C GLY A 219 8.81 -7.40 -11.93
N SER A 220 8.10 -8.26 -11.21
CA SER A 220 8.63 -8.86 -9.99
C SER A 220 9.53 -10.02 -10.37
N CYS A 221 10.75 -10.04 -9.84
CA CYS A 221 11.68 -11.16 -10.03
C CYS A 221 11.76 -12.02 -8.78
N GLN A 222 11.80 -13.34 -8.97
CA GLN A 222 11.87 -14.34 -7.93
C GLN A 222 13.01 -15.31 -8.21
N VAL A 223 13.55 -15.90 -7.14
CA VAL A 223 14.52 -17.00 -7.24
C VAL A 223 13.84 -18.33 -6.96
N THR A 224 14.16 -19.38 -7.72
CA THR A 224 13.59 -20.72 -7.45
C THR A 224 14.23 -21.39 -6.23
N ARG A 225 15.41 -20.91 -5.79
CA ARG A 225 16.11 -21.34 -4.57
C ARG A 225 16.63 -20.15 -3.79
N ALA A 226 16.02 -19.89 -2.63
CA ALA A 226 16.47 -18.85 -1.70
C ALA A 226 17.72 -19.26 -0.89
N SER A 227 18.00 -20.57 -0.77
CA SER A 227 19.18 -21.10 -0.10
C SER A 227 20.08 -21.84 -1.09
N ILE A 228 21.35 -21.45 -1.13
CA ILE A 228 22.36 -21.98 -2.05
C ILE A 228 23.54 -22.50 -1.22
N GLY A 229 23.63 -23.82 -1.12
CA GLY A 229 24.81 -24.49 -0.57
C GLY A 229 25.88 -24.63 -1.65
N VAL A 230 27.08 -24.10 -1.38
CA VAL A 230 28.26 -24.27 -2.22
C VAL A 230 29.26 -25.16 -1.48
N ASN A 231 29.51 -26.36 -1.99
CA ASN A 231 30.49 -27.26 -1.39
C ASN A 231 31.90 -26.85 -1.81
N MET A 232 32.61 -26.17 -0.91
CA MET A 232 33.97 -25.69 -1.16
C MET A 232 35.04 -26.80 -1.19
N GLY A 233 34.69 -28.02 -0.77
CA GLY A 233 35.63 -29.13 -0.68
C GLY A 233 36.73 -28.92 0.36
N THR A 234 37.78 -29.73 0.24
CA THR A 234 38.97 -29.68 1.10
C THR A 234 40.16 -29.18 0.28
N VAL A 235 41.02 -28.38 0.90
CA VAL A 235 42.20 -27.78 0.25
C VAL A 235 43.41 -27.99 1.13
N ASN A 236 44.53 -28.39 0.53
CA ASN A 236 45.75 -28.58 1.30
C ASN A 236 46.33 -27.22 1.70
N LYS A 237 46.73 -27.05 2.96
CA LYS A 237 47.41 -25.83 3.44
C LYS A 237 48.57 -25.40 2.54
N ALA A 238 49.30 -26.34 1.95
CA ALA A 238 50.43 -26.05 1.07
C ALA A 238 50.03 -25.36 -0.24
N GLU A 239 48.76 -25.36 -0.64
CA GLU A 239 48.28 -24.65 -1.83
C GLU A 239 48.13 -23.14 -1.62
N PHE A 240 48.09 -22.67 -0.37
CA PHE A 240 48.07 -21.25 -0.05
C PHE A 240 49.51 -20.69 -0.14
N LYS A 241 49.75 -19.79 -1.12
CA LYS A 241 51.09 -19.31 -1.50
C LYS A 241 51.38 -17.85 -1.10
N GLY A 242 50.62 -17.28 -0.17
CA GLY A 242 50.78 -15.91 0.30
C GLY A 242 49.45 -15.15 0.29
N LYS A 243 49.41 -13.99 0.97
CA LYS A 243 48.22 -13.13 1.03
C LYS A 243 47.68 -12.82 -0.37
N SER A 244 46.35 -12.83 -0.49
CA SER A 244 45.59 -12.67 -1.74
C SER A 244 45.71 -13.82 -2.74
N ALA A 245 46.61 -14.79 -2.52
CA ALA A 245 46.66 -15.99 -3.35
C ALA A 245 45.47 -16.90 -3.05
N THR A 246 44.86 -17.40 -4.11
CA THR A 246 43.75 -18.33 -4.02
C THR A 246 44.23 -19.78 -4.05
N ALA A 247 43.50 -20.67 -3.40
CA ALA A 247 43.82 -22.09 -3.33
C ALA A 247 42.60 -22.98 -3.60
N GLY A 248 42.85 -24.23 -4.01
CA GLY A 248 41.81 -25.18 -4.37
C GLY A 248 41.11 -24.90 -5.70
N ALA A 249 40.22 -25.83 -6.05
CA ALA A 249 39.37 -25.71 -7.23
C ALA A 249 38.30 -24.63 -7.02
N ALA A 250 38.04 -23.85 -8.06
CA ALA A 250 36.97 -22.87 -8.07
C ALA A 250 35.61 -23.60 -8.16
N GLN A 251 34.67 -23.25 -7.29
CA GLN A 251 33.35 -23.88 -7.21
C GLN A 251 32.29 -22.99 -7.85
N THR A 252 31.65 -23.48 -8.89
CA THR A 252 30.59 -22.75 -9.60
C THR A 252 29.25 -22.95 -8.90
N PHE A 253 28.46 -21.88 -8.81
CA PHE A 253 27.08 -21.92 -8.38
C PHE A 253 26.24 -20.94 -9.20
N SER A 254 24.92 -21.09 -9.20
CA SER A 254 24.03 -20.19 -9.89
C SER A 254 22.84 -19.78 -9.03
N ILE A 255 22.33 -18.58 -9.32
CA ILE A 255 21.09 -18.05 -8.78
C ILE A 255 20.05 -18.11 -9.92
N PRO A 256 19.08 -19.05 -9.87
CA PRO A 256 18.05 -19.18 -10.90
C PRO A 256 16.94 -18.14 -10.69
N VAL A 257 16.78 -17.23 -11.64
CA VAL A 257 15.84 -16.08 -11.58
C VAL A 257 14.79 -16.19 -12.68
N TYR A 258 13.54 -15.87 -12.35
CA TYR A 258 12.48 -15.60 -13.31
C TYR A 258 11.77 -14.31 -12.92
N CYS A 259 11.24 -13.59 -13.90
CA CYS A 259 10.63 -12.29 -13.73
C CYS A 259 9.27 -12.24 -14.43
N SER A 260 8.26 -11.65 -13.80
CA SER A 260 6.92 -11.54 -14.41
C SER A 260 6.92 -10.72 -15.70
N THR A 261 7.89 -9.82 -15.88
CA THR A 261 8.20 -9.16 -17.14
C THR A 261 9.70 -9.20 -17.42
N PRO A 262 10.13 -9.15 -18.69
CA PRO A 262 11.55 -9.09 -19.00
C PRO A 262 12.22 -7.84 -18.39
N THR A 263 13.32 -8.03 -17.66
CA THR A 263 14.05 -6.92 -17.03
C THR A 263 15.52 -7.27 -16.77
N ASP A 264 16.34 -6.25 -16.53
CA ASP A 264 17.76 -6.36 -16.22
C ASP A 264 17.95 -6.63 -14.72
N ILE A 265 18.56 -7.77 -14.39
CA ILE A 265 18.88 -8.15 -13.02
C ILE A 265 20.29 -7.70 -12.63
N ARG A 266 20.37 -7.17 -11.41
CA ARG A 266 21.60 -6.91 -10.64
C ARG A 266 21.54 -7.73 -9.36
N ILE A 267 22.70 -8.21 -8.89
CA ILE A 267 22.79 -8.96 -7.63
C ILE A 267 23.96 -8.43 -6.80
N GLY A 268 23.65 -8.02 -5.56
CA GLY A 268 24.63 -7.66 -4.54
C GLY A 268 24.79 -8.77 -3.52
N PHE A 269 26.00 -8.93 -2.98
CA PHE A 269 26.31 -9.89 -1.91
C PHE A 269 26.74 -9.17 -0.65
N PHE A 270 26.21 -9.60 0.49
CA PHE A 270 26.39 -8.99 1.79
C PHE A 270 26.82 -10.05 2.82
N GLY A 271 27.82 -9.72 3.64
CA GLY A 271 28.35 -10.64 4.63
C GLY A 271 29.51 -10.04 5.40
N VAL A 272 29.94 -10.75 6.44
CA VAL A 272 31.13 -10.37 7.21
C VAL A 272 32.36 -10.62 6.33
N THR A 273 33.18 -9.60 6.10
CA THR A 273 34.42 -9.69 5.31
C THR A 273 35.65 -9.72 6.22
N THR A 274 36.80 -10.11 5.70
CA THR A 274 38.07 -10.13 6.46
C THR A 274 38.74 -8.76 6.52
N ASP A 275 39.22 -8.34 7.69
CA ASP A 275 39.77 -7.00 7.98
C ASP A 275 41.19 -6.69 7.45
N SER A 276 41.64 -7.31 6.36
CA SER A 276 43.02 -7.10 5.90
C SER A 276 43.17 -7.19 4.39
N GLY A 277 43.35 -6.05 3.71
CA GLY A 277 43.93 -5.91 2.35
C GLY A 277 43.22 -6.63 1.19
N THR A 278 42.18 -7.40 1.47
CA THR A 278 41.47 -8.31 0.56
C THR A 278 39.96 -8.07 0.61
N GLY A 279 39.53 -6.86 1.01
CA GLY A 279 38.24 -6.47 1.59
C GLY A 279 36.92 -6.96 0.99
N ASP A 280 36.97 -7.73 -0.09
CA ASP A 280 35.85 -8.45 -0.71
C ASP A 280 35.85 -9.97 -0.39
N ALA A 281 36.76 -10.47 0.44
CA ALA A 281 36.75 -11.86 0.89
C ALA A 281 35.82 -12.04 2.12
N LEU A 282 34.90 -12.99 2.03
CA LEU A 282 34.04 -13.43 3.14
C LEU A 282 34.89 -14.05 4.25
N ALA A 283 34.63 -13.62 5.49
CA ALA A 283 35.19 -14.20 6.68
C ALA A 283 34.59 -15.58 6.96
N LEU A 284 35.41 -16.47 7.51
CA LEU A 284 34.94 -17.78 7.96
C LEU A 284 34.17 -17.64 9.27
N SER A 285 33.15 -18.48 9.45
CA SER A 285 32.39 -18.60 10.70
C SER A 285 33.32 -18.98 11.84
N GLN A 286 33.30 -18.18 12.91
CA GLN A 286 34.13 -18.40 14.09
C GLN A 286 33.52 -19.48 14.97
N VAL A 287 34.00 -20.70 14.82
CA VAL A 287 33.61 -21.88 15.61
C VAL A 287 34.85 -22.59 16.12
N ASP A 288 34.68 -23.45 17.13
CA ASP A 288 35.81 -24.27 17.61
C ASP A 288 36.35 -25.17 16.48
N GLY A 289 37.67 -25.18 16.31
CA GLY A 289 38.35 -25.84 15.20
C GLY A 289 38.18 -25.17 13.83
N ALA A 290 37.80 -23.89 13.74
CA ALA A 290 37.79 -23.13 12.49
C ALA A 290 39.21 -22.87 11.95
N ALA A 291 39.34 -22.82 10.62
CA ALA A 291 40.58 -22.39 9.97
C ALA A 291 40.81 -20.89 10.18
N SER A 292 42.07 -20.47 10.20
CA SER A 292 42.45 -19.04 10.28
C SER A 292 43.36 -18.64 9.11
N GLY A 293 43.38 -17.34 8.80
CA GLY A 293 44.16 -16.78 7.69
C GLY A 293 43.61 -17.11 6.30
N VAL A 294 42.37 -17.59 6.20
CA VAL A 294 41.67 -17.93 4.96
C VAL A 294 40.31 -17.24 4.95
N GLY A 295 39.86 -16.85 3.76
CA GLY A 295 38.50 -16.40 3.49
C GLY A 295 37.96 -17.03 2.20
N ILE A 296 36.74 -16.66 1.82
CA ILE A 296 36.11 -17.10 0.57
C ILE A 296 35.89 -15.89 -0.32
N LYS A 297 36.41 -15.94 -1.54
CA LYS A 297 36.25 -14.90 -2.55
C LYS A 297 35.20 -15.31 -3.58
N LEU A 298 34.30 -14.39 -3.89
CA LEU A 298 33.31 -14.55 -4.96
C LEU A 298 33.78 -13.83 -6.24
N SER A 299 33.53 -14.44 -7.39
CA SER A 299 33.73 -13.84 -8.71
C SER A 299 32.54 -14.10 -9.62
N TYR A 300 32.36 -13.22 -10.60
CA TYR A 300 31.33 -13.40 -11.62
C TYR A 300 31.64 -14.64 -12.46
N GLY A 301 30.62 -15.46 -12.70
CA GLY A 301 30.71 -16.64 -13.58
C GLY A 301 30.55 -16.26 -15.05
N ASN A 302 30.36 -17.27 -15.90
CA ASN A 302 30.08 -17.04 -17.31
C ASN A 302 28.61 -16.61 -17.50
N ASN A 303 28.40 -15.32 -17.73
CA ASN A 303 27.10 -14.69 -17.97
C ASN A 303 27.13 -13.93 -19.31
N PRO A 304 25.99 -13.78 -20.00
CA PRO A 304 25.95 -13.02 -21.26
C PRO A 304 26.23 -11.53 -21.04
N PRO A 305 26.75 -10.81 -22.05
CA PRO A 305 26.85 -9.35 -22.01
C PRO A 305 25.48 -8.70 -21.68
N PRO A 306 25.43 -7.61 -20.91
CA PRO A 306 26.54 -6.73 -20.49
C PRO A 306 27.21 -7.10 -19.16
N ALA A 307 27.08 -8.36 -18.70
CA ALA A 307 27.70 -8.79 -17.44
C ALA A 307 29.22 -8.57 -17.38
N PRO A 308 29.78 -8.35 -16.18
CA PRO A 308 31.24 -8.35 -15.99
C PRO A 308 31.86 -9.66 -16.48
N SER A 309 33.10 -9.59 -16.98
CA SER A 309 33.83 -10.75 -17.50
C SER A 309 33.97 -11.84 -16.42
N ALA A 310 33.81 -13.10 -16.83
CA ALA A 310 33.98 -14.24 -15.93
C ALA A 310 35.34 -14.21 -15.22
N GLY A 311 35.34 -14.48 -13.92
CA GLY A 311 36.53 -14.39 -13.06
C GLY A 311 36.78 -13.01 -12.45
N SER A 312 36.08 -11.96 -12.89
CA SER A 312 36.13 -10.63 -12.25
C SER A 312 35.57 -10.71 -10.83
N ASP A 313 36.18 -9.97 -9.91
CA ASP A 313 35.83 -10.01 -8.50
C ASP A 313 34.45 -9.40 -8.24
N VAL A 314 33.65 -10.08 -7.41
CA VAL A 314 32.41 -9.51 -6.85
C VAL A 314 32.80 -8.62 -5.68
N LYS A 315 32.27 -7.39 -5.66
CA LYS A 315 32.41 -6.49 -4.52
C LYS A 315 31.40 -6.83 -3.44
N MET A 316 31.87 -6.97 -2.21
CA MET A 316 31.03 -7.33 -1.07
C MET A 316 30.47 -6.08 -0.40
N ASN A 317 29.28 -6.18 0.18
CA ASN A 317 28.59 -5.11 0.92
C ASN A 317 28.36 -3.82 0.11
N VAL A 318 28.18 -3.95 -1.20
CA VAL A 318 27.81 -2.84 -2.10
C VAL A 318 26.32 -2.90 -2.40
N SER A 319 25.61 -1.82 -2.11
CA SER A 319 24.15 -1.71 -2.27
C SER A 319 23.69 -0.79 -3.41
N SER A 320 24.62 -0.25 -4.21
CA SER A 320 24.32 0.69 -5.30
C SER A 320 25.36 0.57 -6.41
N ASN A 321 24.99 0.97 -7.64
CA ASN A 321 25.87 0.90 -8.83
C ASN A 321 26.30 -0.53 -9.16
N LEU A 322 25.44 -1.52 -8.90
CA LEU A 322 25.69 -2.90 -9.27
C LEU A 322 25.64 -3.06 -10.80
N PRO A 323 26.54 -3.85 -11.40
CA PRO A 323 26.51 -4.10 -12.84
C PRO A 323 25.30 -4.96 -13.21
N VAL A 324 24.72 -4.71 -14.38
CA VAL A 324 23.72 -5.60 -14.96
C VAL A 324 24.35 -6.95 -15.22
N LEU A 325 23.76 -8.01 -14.70
CA LEU A 325 24.29 -9.38 -14.81
C LEU A 325 23.61 -10.18 -15.92
N LYS A 326 22.32 -9.89 -16.16
CA LYS A 326 21.56 -10.56 -17.22
C LYS A 326 20.24 -9.84 -17.46
N HIS A 327 19.84 -9.75 -18.73
CA HIS A 327 18.45 -9.48 -19.09
C HIS A 327 17.65 -10.79 -19.00
N ILE A 328 16.74 -10.88 -18.04
CA ILE A 328 15.92 -12.08 -17.80
C ILE A 328 14.65 -11.96 -18.62
N THR A 329 14.30 -13.01 -19.37
CA THR A 329 13.06 -13.11 -20.15
C THR A 329 12.13 -14.21 -19.64
N ALA A 330 12.66 -15.14 -18.85
CA ALA A 330 11.90 -16.21 -18.25
C ALA A 330 10.81 -15.70 -17.29
N SER A 331 9.57 -16.13 -17.54
CA SER A 331 8.38 -15.71 -16.80
C SER A 331 7.83 -16.73 -15.80
N SER A 332 8.49 -17.89 -15.65
CA SER A 332 8.07 -18.94 -14.72
C SER A 332 9.24 -19.65 -14.07
N ALA A 333 8.99 -20.25 -12.90
CA ALA A 333 9.99 -21.02 -12.16
C ALA A 333 10.58 -22.19 -12.98
N ALA A 334 9.78 -22.83 -13.83
CA ALA A 334 10.23 -23.93 -14.69
C ALA A 334 11.20 -23.47 -15.79
N ALA A 335 11.11 -22.20 -16.20
CA ALA A 335 11.96 -21.59 -17.22
C ALA A 335 13.08 -20.72 -16.61
N ALA A 336 13.26 -20.73 -15.29
CA ALA A 336 14.15 -19.81 -14.59
C ALA A 336 15.57 -19.83 -15.17
N GLU A 337 16.10 -18.64 -15.39
CA GLU A 337 17.39 -18.43 -16.01
C GLU A 337 18.48 -18.32 -14.95
N SER A 338 19.57 -19.05 -15.14
CA SER A 338 20.69 -19.04 -14.19
C SER A 338 21.60 -17.82 -14.39
N ILE A 339 21.93 -17.14 -13.29
CA ILE A 339 23.01 -16.17 -13.18
C ILE A 339 24.17 -16.84 -12.43
N ASN A 340 25.31 -16.98 -13.09
CA ASN A 340 26.43 -17.81 -12.65
C ASN A 340 27.47 -17.02 -11.85
N PHE A 341 28.01 -17.65 -10.82
CA PHE A 341 29.06 -17.13 -9.96
C PHE A 341 30.05 -18.26 -9.62
N THR A 342 31.21 -17.87 -9.12
CA THR A 342 32.24 -18.79 -8.66
C THR A 342 32.72 -18.40 -7.27
N ALA A 343 32.98 -19.38 -6.42
CA ALA A 343 33.57 -19.21 -5.10
C ALA A 343 34.93 -19.93 -5.04
N ARG A 344 35.93 -19.32 -4.38
CA ARG A 344 37.25 -19.94 -4.16
C ARG A 344 37.85 -19.50 -2.83
N TYR A 345 38.61 -20.38 -2.17
CA TYR A 345 39.37 -19.98 -0.99
C TYR A 345 40.48 -18.99 -1.37
N VAL A 346 40.72 -18.03 -0.48
CA VAL A 346 41.79 -17.03 -0.60
C VAL A 346 42.53 -16.91 0.73
N GLN A 347 43.85 -16.81 0.70
CA GLN A 347 44.64 -16.53 1.89
C GLN A 347 44.51 -15.04 2.25
N THR A 348 44.08 -14.76 3.48
CA THR A 348 43.85 -13.41 4.00
C THR A 348 44.88 -13.00 5.04
N GLY A 349 45.44 -13.96 5.77
CA GLY A 349 46.47 -13.74 6.80
C GLY A 349 47.88 -14.14 6.36
N ASP A 350 48.89 -13.74 7.14
CA ASP A 350 50.30 -14.15 6.89
C ASP A 350 50.51 -15.65 7.14
N THR A 351 49.71 -16.23 8.03
CA THR A 351 49.74 -17.65 8.38
C THR A 351 48.37 -18.26 8.19
N VAL A 352 48.33 -19.46 7.60
CA VAL A 352 47.12 -20.29 7.49
C VAL A 352 47.15 -21.41 8.53
N THR A 353 46.08 -21.60 9.29
CA THR A 353 45.91 -22.77 10.17
C THR A 353 44.83 -23.70 9.64
N PRO A 354 45.02 -25.04 9.70
CA PRO A 354 43.98 -25.99 9.32
C PRO A 354 42.74 -25.86 10.21
N GLY A 355 41.57 -26.15 9.65
CA GLY A 355 40.30 -26.17 10.38
C GLY A 355 39.08 -26.15 9.46
N ARG A 356 37.89 -26.07 10.04
CA ARG A 356 36.63 -25.92 9.29
C ARG A 356 36.55 -24.52 8.67
N ALA A 357 36.10 -24.43 7.42
CA ALA A 357 36.09 -23.19 6.66
C ALA A 357 34.72 -22.93 6.02
N ASN A 358 33.72 -22.67 6.85
CA ASN A 358 32.38 -22.30 6.42
C ASN A 358 32.25 -20.78 6.38
N ALA A 359 31.45 -20.24 5.47
CA ALA A 359 31.06 -18.82 5.47
C ALA A 359 29.59 -18.68 5.07
N LEU A 360 29.02 -17.51 5.34
CA LEU A 360 27.65 -17.15 4.98
C LEU A 360 27.63 -15.79 4.30
N ALA A 361 26.86 -15.68 3.23
CA ALA A 361 26.53 -14.42 2.59
C ALA A 361 25.03 -14.38 2.27
N THR A 362 24.47 -13.18 2.33
CA THR A 362 23.12 -12.87 1.86
C THR A 362 23.24 -12.22 0.49
N PHE A 363 22.42 -12.61 -0.48
CA PHE A 363 22.32 -11.92 -1.75
C PHE A 363 21.01 -11.14 -1.84
N ALA A 364 21.04 -10.00 -2.53
CA ALA A 364 19.85 -9.20 -2.83
C ALA A 364 19.74 -9.00 -4.34
N LEU A 365 18.51 -9.12 -4.85
CA LEU A 365 18.18 -8.85 -6.24
C LEU A 365 17.76 -7.38 -6.37
N GLU A 366 18.31 -6.69 -7.35
CA GLU A 366 17.88 -5.36 -7.77
C GLU A 366 17.44 -5.44 -9.24
N TYR A 367 16.23 -4.97 -9.50
CA TYR A 367 15.58 -4.97 -10.80
C TYR A 367 14.65 -3.76 -10.88
N ASN A 368 14.56 -3.17 -12.09
CA ASN A 368 13.75 -1.98 -12.37
C ASN A 368 12.54 -2.33 -13.22
#